data_AF-A0A7X6VSY4-F1
#
_entry.id   AF-A0A7X6VSY4-F1
#
_cell.length_a   1.000
_cell.length_b   1.000
_cell.length_c   1.000
_cell.angle_alpha   90.00
_cell.angle_beta   90.00
_cell.angle_gamma   90.00
#
_symmetry.space_group_name_H-M   'P 1'
#
loop_
_entity.id
_entity.type
_entity.pdbx_description
1 polymer ?
#
loop_
_entity_poly.entity_id
_entity_poly.type
_entity_poly.pdbx_seq_one_letter_code
_entity_poly.pdbx_strand_id
1 'polypeptide(L)'
;GDINNKTFVEVPTNTTIHELIYKFGGGIPAGKKFKAVQIGGTSGAFIPAELLNTPVAFDSMSEIGATLGSGAVLVLDETRDIVDVVTRIAGFFRHESCGKCAPCREGSASTYELMSKLNEGFGSSKDISLLEKLGRVMSYSCLCGLGQAAPTPVLTTIEHFQADYMAKLV
;
A
#
# COMPACT_ATOMS: atom_id res chain seq x y z
N GLY A 1 3.37 -4.08 -11.94
CA GLY A 1 4.46 -3.32 -11.34
C GLY A 1 5.72 -3.42 -12.15
N ASP A 2 6.84 -3.09 -11.52
CA ASP A 2 8.19 -3.07 -12.09
C ASP A 2 8.83 -4.44 -11.96
N ILE A 3 8.45 -5.35 -12.86
CA ILE A 3 8.87 -6.74 -12.85
C ILE A 3 9.08 -7.24 -14.29
N ASN A 4 10.07 -8.11 -14.52
CA ASN A 4 10.40 -8.61 -15.86
C ASN A 4 9.27 -9.47 -16.44
N ASN A 5 8.80 -10.43 -15.67
CA ASN A 5 7.77 -11.37 -16.08
C ASN A 5 6.43 -11.03 -15.42
N LYS A 6 5.64 -10.20 -16.10
CA LYS A 6 4.26 -9.89 -15.68
C LYS A 6 3.35 -11.04 -16.08
N THR A 7 2.99 -11.89 -15.11
CA THR A 7 2.20 -13.09 -15.37
C THR A 7 1.37 -13.48 -14.14
N PHE A 8 0.52 -14.48 -14.32
CA PHE A 8 -0.15 -15.20 -13.25
C PHE A 8 0.66 -16.44 -12.90
N VAL A 9 0.85 -16.71 -11.61
CA VAL A 9 1.46 -17.93 -11.11
C VAL A 9 0.63 -18.48 -9.96
N GLU A 10 0.48 -19.80 -9.92
CA GLU A 10 -0.08 -20.52 -8.79
C GLU A 10 1.09 -21.15 -8.03
N VAL A 11 1.17 -20.90 -6.72
CA VAL A 11 2.28 -21.36 -5.89
C VAL A 11 1.77 -21.91 -4.56
N PRO A 12 2.50 -22.86 -3.94
CA PRO A 12 2.16 -23.31 -2.59
C PRO A 12 2.30 -22.19 -1.56
N THR A 13 1.55 -22.27 -0.46
CA THR A 13 1.47 -21.23 0.58
C THR A 13 2.77 -21.01 1.37
N ASN A 14 3.75 -21.90 1.27
CA ASN A 14 5.08 -21.70 1.85
C ASN A 14 6.03 -20.90 0.94
N THR A 15 5.59 -20.48 -0.25
CA THR A 15 6.38 -19.66 -1.16
C THR A 15 6.55 -18.26 -0.59
N THR A 16 7.79 -17.78 -0.53
CA THR A 16 8.10 -16.46 0.00
C THR A 16 7.80 -15.34 -1.00
N ILE A 17 7.61 -14.11 -0.51
CA ILE A 17 7.50 -12.92 -1.36
C ILE A 17 8.75 -12.77 -2.25
N HIS A 18 9.93 -13.06 -1.71
CA HIS A 18 11.19 -13.05 -2.44
C HIS A 18 11.15 -13.99 -3.65
N GLU A 19 10.70 -15.23 -3.46
CA GLU A 19 10.55 -16.18 -4.56
C GLU A 19 9.55 -15.70 -5.61
N LEU A 20 8.39 -15.16 -5.19
CA LEU A 20 7.42 -14.57 -6.13
C LEU A 20 8.08 -13.52 -7.03
N ILE A 21 8.88 -12.62 -6.46
CA ILE A 21 9.48 -11.52 -7.21
C ILE A 21 10.63 -12.00 -8.09
N TYR A 22 11.59 -12.75 -7.54
CA TYR A 22 12.84 -13.05 -8.22
C TYR A 22 12.83 -14.37 -8.99
N LYS A 23 12.19 -15.42 -8.46
CA LYS A 23 12.13 -16.72 -9.13
C LYS A 23 11.04 -16.75 -10.19
N PHE A 24 9.83 -16.30 -9.85
CA PHE A 24 8.69 -16.34 -10.77
C PHE A 24 8.60 -15.07 -11.62
N GLY A 25 8.75 -13.90 -10.99
CA GLY A 25 8.73 -12.61 -11.67
C GLY A 25 10.00 -12.27 -12.46
N GLY A 26 11.08 -13.02 -12.31
CA GLY A 26 12.36 -12.76 -12.98
C GLY A 26 13.06 -11.49 -12.50
N GLY A 27 12.68 -10.96 -11.33
CA GLY A 27 13.29 -9.78 -10.71
C GLY A 27 12.89 -8.45 -11.35
N ILE A 28 13.59 -7.39 -10.92
CA ILE A 28 13.31 -6.01 -11.33
C ILE A 28 13.98 -5.72 -12.69
N PRO A 29 13.32 -5.01 -13.61
CA PRO A 29 13.89 -4.65 -14.90
C PRO A 29 15.21 -3.89 -14.79
N ALA A 30 16.12 -4.17 -15.72
CA ALA A 30 17.45 -3.54 -15.81
C ALA A 30 18.33 -3.68 -14.54
N GLY A 31 18.03 -4.63 -13.65
CA GLY A 31 18.82 -4.84 -12.42
C GLY A 31 18.68 -3.71 -11.39
N LYS A 32 17.64 -2.88 -11.50
CA LYS A 32 17.31 -1.85 -10.51
C LYS A 32 16.99 -2.47 -9.15
N LYS A 33 17.10 -1.68 -8.08
CA LYS A 33 16.76 -2.15 -6.74
C LYS A 33 15.24 -2.18 -6.54
N PHE A 34 14.83 -3.19 -5.79
CA PHE A 34 13.50 -3.29 -5.22
C PHE A 34 13.26 -2.18 -4.20
N LYS A 35 12.08 -1.55 -4.24
CA LYS A 35 11.64 -0.58 -3.23
C LYS A 35 10.55 -1.16 -2.33
N ALA A 36 9.46 -1.62 -2.93
CA ALA A 36 8.29 -2.10 -2.19
C ALA A 36 7.48 -3.10 -3.02
N VAL A 37 6.65 -3.88 -2.35
CA VAL A 37 5.62 -4.70 -2.99
C VAL A 37 4.29 -4.52 -2.28
N GLN A 38 3.24 -4.28 -3.05
CA GLN A 38 1.87 -4.34 -2.54
C GLN A 38 1.28 -5.70 -2.86
N ILE A 39 0.79 -6.40 -1.84
CA ILE A 39 0.11 -7.70 -1.98
C ILE A 39 -1.31 -7.60 -1.44
N GLY A 40 -2.26 -8.22 -2.15
CA GLY A 40 -3.68 -8.20 -1.80
C GLY A 40 -4.52 -7.22 -2.62
N GLY A 41 -3.98 -6.74 -3.74
CA GLY A 41 -4.62 -5.74 -4.59
C GLY A 41 -4.44 -4.31 -4.06
N THR A 42 -5.25 -3.39 -4.56
CA THR A 42 -5.15 -1.96 -4.21
C THR A 42 -5.42 -1.67 -2.72
N SER A 43 -6.14 -2.56 -2.03
CA SER A 43 -6.38 -2.51 -0.58
C SER A 43 -5.27 -3.13 0.26
N GLY A 44 -4.24 -3.67 -0.38
CA GLY A 44 -3.12 -4.36 0.25
C GLY A 44 -2.12 -3.42 0.92
N ALA A 45 -1.36 -3.97 1.86
CA ALA A 45 -0.22 -3.30 2.49
C ALA A 45 0.96 -3.18 1.52
N PHE A 46 1.73 -2.10 1.65
CA PHE A 46 3.05 -1.99 1.04
C PHE A 46 4.11 -2.60 1.96
N ILE A 47 4.84 -3.57 1.45
CA ILE A 47 5.81 -4.39 2.18
C ILE A 47 7.22 -4.01 1.74
N PRO A 48 8.13 -3.65 2.66
CA PRO A 48 9.50 -3.26 2.36
C PRO A 48 10.42 -4.48 2.21
N ALA A 49 11.69 -4.22 1.87
CA ALA A 49 12.66 -5.26 1.53
C ALA A 49 12.96 -6.23 2.69
N GLU A 50 12.88 -5.75 3.93
CA GLU A 50 13.23 -6.51 5.14
C GLU A 50 12.25 -7.66 5.40
N LEU A 51 11.06 -7.61 4.80
CA LEU A 51 9.98 -8.58 4.98
C LEU A 51 9.80 -9.53 3.78
N LEU A 52 10.72 -9.53 2.81
CA LEU A 52 10.59 -10.37 1.61
C LEU A 52 10.67 -11.89 1.89
N ASN A 53 11.20 -12.30 3.03
CA ASN A 53 11.25 -13.71 3.43
C ASN A 53 9.91 -14.23 3.99
N THR A 54 8.90 -13.37 4.13
CA THR A 54 7.58 -13.78 4.61
C THR A 54 6.90 -14.73 3.62
N PRO A 55 6.36 -15.88 4.06
CA PRO A 55 5.52 -16.74 3.23
C PRO A 55 4.24 -16.04 2.78
N VAL A 56 3.83 -16.26 1.54
CA VAL A 56 2.58 -15.72 0.99
C VAL A 56 1.41 -16.63 1.39
N ALA A 57 1.09 -16.59 2.68
CA ALA A 57 0.02 -17.33 3.35
C ALA A 57 -0.83 -16.39 4.22
N PHE A 58 -2.08 -16.76 4.50
CA PHE A 58 -3.00 -15.93 5.29
C PHE A 58 -2.42 -15.50 6.64
N ASP A 59 -1.92 -16.45 7.44
CA ASP A 59 -1.41 -16.18 8.78
C ASP A 59 -0.11 -15.37 8.73
N SER A 60 0.87 -15.80 7.92
CA SER A 60 2.16 -15.11 7.79
C SER A 60 2.03 -13.68 7.27
N MET A 61 1.10 -13.42 6.35
CA MET A 61 0.83 -12.06 5.88
C MET A 61 0.18 -11.21 6.97
N SER A 62 -0.72 -11.81 7.77
CA SER A 62 -1.38 -11.11 8.88
C SER A 62 -0.40 -10.71 9.99
N GLU A 63 0.62 -11.53 10.26
CA GLU A 63 1.67 -11.26 11.25
C GLU A 63 2.49 -10.00 10.92
N ILE A 64 2.61 -9.65 9.65
CA ILE A 64 3.32 -8.44 9.19
C ILE A 64 2.38 -7.27 8.90
N GLY A 65 1.11 -7.34 9.35
CA GLY A 65 0.12 -6.28 9.10
C GLY A 65 -0.35 -6.19 7.64
N ALA A 66 -0.08 -7.21 6.83
CA ALA A 66 -0.55 -7.33 5.46
C ALA A 66 -1.75 -8.29 5.35
N THR A 67 -2.31 -8.40 4.15
CA THR A 67 -3.35 -9.39 3.84
C THR A 67 -3.07 -10.03 2.51
N LEU A 68 -3.42 -11.31 2.35
CA LEU A 68 -3.27 -12.00 1.07
C LEU A 68 -4.21 -11.41 -0.01
N GLY A 69 -5.39 -10.92 0.40
CA GLY A 69 -6.39 -10.32 -0.47
C GLY A 69 -6.70 -11.18 -1.70
N SER A 70 -6.70 -10.57 -2.89
CA SER A 70 -6.92 -11.26 -4.16
C SER A 70 -5.70 -12.04 -4.69
N GLY A 71 -4.57 -12.00 -4.00
CA GLY A 71 -3.29 -12.51 -4.52
C GLY A 71 -2.65 -11.62 -5.59
N ALA A 72 -3.21 -10.45 -5.88
CA ALA A 72 -2.58 -9.49 -6.80
C ALA A 72 -1.32 -8.88 -6.18
N VAL A 73 -0.25 -8.81 -6.98
CA VAL A 73 1.08 -8.35 -6.58
C VAL A 73 1.52 -7.16 -7.43
N LEU A 74 1.83 -6.03 -6.80
CA LEU A 74 2.35 -4.83 -7.42
C LEU A 74 3.73 -4.50 -6.85
N VAL A 75 4.78 -4.86 -7.61
CA VAL A 75 6.17 -4.51 -7.28
C VAL A 75 6.50 -3.08 -7.74
N LEU A 76 7.22 -2.33 -6.91
CA LEU A 76 7.79 -1.02 -7.19
C LEU A 76 9.31 -1.06 -7.14
N ASP A 77 9.97 -0.48 -8.15
CA ASP A 77 11.42 -0.25 -8.12
C ASP A 77 11.78 1.07 -7.42
N GLU A 78 13.08 1.27 -7.20
CA GLU A 78 13.67 2.47 -6.59
C GLU A 78 13.34 3.80 -7.29
N THR A 79 12.88 3.76 -8.55
CA THR A 79 12.54 4.97 -9.32
C THR A 79 11.11 5.45 -9.08
N ARG A 80 10.32 4.69 -8.33
CA ARG A 80 8.93 5.05 -7.99
C ARG A 80 8.86 5.97 -6.79
N ASP A 81 8.16 7.08 -6.95
CA ASP A 81 7.68 7.89 -5.84
C ASP A 81 6.49 7.18 -5.18
N ILE A 82 6.71 6.65 -3.98
CA ILE A 82 5.71 5.84 -3.29
C ILE A 82 4.56 6.71 -2.74
N VAL A 83 4.84 7.96 -2.37
CA VAL A 83 3.81 8.92 -1.93
C VAL A 83 2.88 9.26 -3.10
N ASP A 84 3.44 9.42 -4.30
CA ASP A 84 2.66 9.64 -5.52
C ASP A 84 1.82 8.41 -5.92
N VAL A 85 2.38 7.20 -5.80
CA VAL A 85 1.61 5.95 -6.03
C VAL A 85 0.44 5.85 -5.07
N VAL A 86 0.67 6.05 -3.77
CA VAL A 86 -0.37 5.94 -2.74
C VAL A 86 -1.40 7.06 -2.83
N THR A 87 -1.01 8.27 -3.26
CA THR A 87 -1.95 9.36 -3.55
C THR A 87 -2.96 8.95 -4.61
N ARG A 88 -2.53 8.27 -5.68
CA ARG A 88 -3.45 7.75 -6.71
C ARG A 88 -4.37 6.66 -6.16
N ILE A 89 -3.85 5.78 -5.30
CA ILE A 89 -4.67 4.75 -4.63
C ILE A 89 -5.71 5.38 -3.70
N ALA A 90 -5.37 6.43 -2.95
CA ALA A 90 -6.33 7.19 -2.17
C ALA A 90 -7.42 7.82 -3.05
N GLY A 91 -7.05 8.32 -4.23
CA GLY A 91 -8.00 8.82 -5.25
C GLY A 91 -8.97 7.74 -5.75
N PHE A 92 -8.48 6.51 -5.94
CA PHE A 92 -9.32 5.36 -6.26
C PHE A 92 -10.34 5.07 -5.15
N PHE A 93 -9.93 5.00 -3.88
CA PHE A 93 -10.87 4.75 -2.77
C PHE A 93 -11.87 5.87 -2.54
N ARG A 94 -11.50 7.12 -2.84
CA ARG A 94 -12.43 8.25 -2.87
C ARG A 94 -13.49 8.06 -3.98
N HIS A 95 -13.06 7.65 -5.18
CA HIS A 95 -13.95 7.45 -6.32
C HIS A 95 -14.90 6.25 -6.13
N GLU A 96 -14.38 5.11 -5.64
CA GLU A 96 -15.14 3.87 -5.47
C GLU A 96 -15.98 3.81 -4.19
N SER A 97 -15.95 4.85 -3.36
CA SER A 97 -16.78 4.92 -2.17
C SER A 97 -18.26 4.95 -2.55
N CYS A 98 -19.04 3.98 -2.08
CA CYS A 98 -20.50 3.96 -2.29
C CYS A 98 -21.24 5.05 -1.49
N GLY A 99 -20.54 5.78 -0.61
CA GLY A 99 -21.08 6.92 0.14
C GLY A 99 -21.99 6.60 1.34
N LYS A 100 -22.23 5.31 1.63
CA LYS A 100 -23.21 4.88 2.64
C LYS A 100 -22.84 5.21 4.09
N CYS A 101 -21.56 5.04 4.47
CA CYS A 101 -21.10 5.34 5.83
C CYS A 101 -20.19 6.57 5.83
N ALA A 102 -20.42 7.48 6.77
CA ALA A 102 -19.67 8.74 6.87
C ALA A 102 -18.15 8.54 7.01
N PRO A 103 -17.64 7.57 7.81
CA PRO A 103 -16.20 7.34 7.89
C PRO A 103 -15.56 6.99 6.53
N CYS A 104 -16.23 6.22 5.67
CA CYS A 104 -15.71 5.91 4.34
C CYS A 104 -15.91 7.08 3.37
N ARG A 105 -17.08 7.73 3.37
CA ARG A 105 -17.40 8.80 2.42
C ARG A 105 -16.51 10.02 2.64
N GLU A 106 -16.48 10.53 3.87
CA GLU A 106 -15.72 11.72 4.22
C GLU A 106 -14.24 11.39 4.46
N GLY A 107 -13.96 10.21 5.04
CA GLY A 107 -12.59 9.79 5.34
C GLY A 107 -11.77 9.50 4.09
N SER A 108 -12.31 8.82 3.08
CA SER A 108 -11.59 8.61 1.82
C SER A 108 -11.34 9.93 1.08
N ALA A 109 -12.30 10.87 1.12
CA ALA A 109 -12.12 12.21 0.55
C ALA A 109 -10.99 12.99 1.26
N SER A 110 -11.06 13.05 2.60
CA SER A 110 -10.04 13.73 3.43
C SER A 110 -8.66 13.10 3.28
N THR A 111 -8.60 11.76 3.21
CA THR A 111 -7.35 11.01 2.98
C THR A 111 -6.72 11.40 1.65
N TYR A 112 -7.50 11.47 0.57
CA TYR A 112 -7.01 11.88 -0.73
C TYR A 112 -6.51 13.34 -0.74
N GLU A 113 -7.23 14.25 -0.08
CA GLU A 113 -6.83 15.66 0.02
C GLU A 113 -5.51 15.83 0.78
N LEU A 114 -5.36 15.15 1.92
CA LEU A 114 -4.13 15.15 2.72
C LEU A 114 -2.95 14.52 1.96
N MET A 115 -3.17 13.40 1.28
CA MET A 115 -2.15 12.76 0.45
C MET A 115 -1.75 13.64 -0.74
N SER A 116 -2.71 14.30 -1.40
CA SER A 116 -2.43 15.23 -2.49
C SER A 116 -1.59 16.42 -2.02
N LYS A 117 -1.95 17.01 -0.87
CA LYS A 117 -1.19 18.09 -0.23
C LYS A 117 0.25 17.67 0.09
N LEU A 118 0.45 16.46 0.62
CA LEU A 118 1.78 15.88 0.84
C LEU A 118 2.52 15.71 -0.49
N ASN A 119 1.88 15.12 -1.49
CA ASN A 119 2.52 14.82 -2.78
C ASN A 119 2.98 16.09 -3.52
N GLU A 120 2.22 17.18 -3.40
CA GLU A 120 2.53 18.52 -3.94
C GLU A 120 3.64 19.25 -3.16
N GLY A 121 4.14 18.68 -2.06
CA GLY A 121 5.20 19.27 -1.25
C GLY A 121 4.71 20.39 -0.33
N PHE A 122 3.43 20.41 0.04
CA PHE A 122 2.85 21.37 0.98
C PHE A 122 2.43 20.72 2.31
N GLY A 123 2.82 19.47 2.52
CA GLY A 123 2.44 18.70 3.71
C GLY A 123 3.27 19.05 4.94
N SER A 124 2.72 18.74 6.10
CA SER A 124 3.35 18.91 7.42
C SER A 124 3.29 17.60 8.21
N SER A 125 4.11 17.49 9.26
CA SER A 125 4.04 16.36 10.19
C SER A 125 2.66 16.19 10.84
N LYS A 126 1.92 17.30 11.02
CA LYS A 126 0.54 17.27 11.51
C LYS A 126 -0.42 16.59 10.53
N ASP A 127 -0.19 16.73 9.22
CA ASP A 127 -1.02 16.08 8.20
C ASP A 127 -0.79 14.56 8.23
N ILE A 128 0.45 14.10 8.45
CA ILE A 128 0.78 12.67 8.64
C ILE A 128 0.07 12.13 9.89
N SER A 129 0.19 12.82 11.03
CA SER A 129 -0.50 12.40 12.26
C SER A 129 -2.03 12.39 12.11
N LEU A 130 -2.59 13.25 11.25
CA LEU A 130 -4.02 13.27 10.95
C LEU A 130 -4.41 12.06 10.08
N LEU A 131 -3.61 11.72 9.05
CA LEU A 131 -3.79 10.52 8.23
C LEU A 131 -3.80 9.26 9.09
N GLU A 132 -2.88 9.13 10.05
CA GLU A 132 -2.83 7.98 10.95
C GLU A 132 -4.11 7.85 11.81
N LYS A 133 -4.58 8.96 12.38
CA LYS A 133 -5.82 8.99 13.18
C LYS A 133 -7.03 8.65 12.32
N LEU A 134 -7.14 9.27 11.15
CA LEU A 134 -8.25 9.05 10.23
C LEU A 134 -8.28 7.60 9.75
N GLY A 135 -7.13 7.06 9.37
CA GLY A 135 -7.00 5.67 8.93
C GLY A 135 -7.45 4.67 10.00
N ARG A 136 -7.07 4.89 11.27
CA ARG A 136 -7.57 4.08 12.39
C ARG A 136 -9.09 4.19 12.56
N VAL A 137 -9.67 5.38 12.44
CA VAL A 137 -11.14 5.52 12.54
C VAL A 137 -11.82 4.76 11.41
N MET A 138 -11.33 4.89 10.18
CA MET A 138 -11.87 4.21 9.01
C MET A 138 -11.79 2.68 9.14
N SER A 139 -10.68 2.14 9.65
CA SER A 139 -10.47 0.69 9.78
C SER A 139 -11.48 0.00 10.70
N TYR A 140 -12.01 0.69 11.71
CA TYR A 140 -13.00 0.11 12.65
C TYR A 140 -14.44 0.57 12.42
N SER A 141 -14.64 1.76 11.83
CA SER A 141 -15.97 2.41 11.81
C SER A 141 -16.69 2.31 10.46
N CYS A 142 -16.02 1.79 9.43
CA CYS A 142 -16.61 1.58 8.11
C CYS A 142 -17.47 0.31 8.07
N LEU A 143 -18.59 0.36 7.35
CA LEU A 143 -19.57 -0.74 7.29
C LEU A 143 -19.11 -1.96 6.47
N CYS A 144 -18.15 -1.78 5.55
CA CYS A 144 -17.69 -2.86 4.67
C CYS A 144 -16.18 -2.82 4.46
N GLY A 145 -15.64 -3.89 3.87
CA GLY A 145 -14.21 -4.07 3.65
C GLY A 145 -13.54 -2.98 2.79
N LEU A 146 -14.28 -2.31 1.90
CA LEU A 146 -13.73 -1.20 1.12
C LEU A 146 -13.28 -0.06 2.03
N GLY A 147 -14.18 0.44 2.89
CA GLY A 147 -13.84 1.54 3.79
C GLY A 147 -12.87 1.14 4.89
N GLN A 148 -12.91 -0.12 5.32
CA GLN A 148 -12.01 -0.64 6.35
C GLN A 148 -10.57 -0.78 5.83
N ALA A 149 -10.39 -1.16 4.55
CA ALA A 149 -9.08 -1.40 3.95
C ALA A 149 -8.54 -0.22 3.12
N ALA A 150 -9.37 0.77 2.79
CA ALA A 150 -8.96 2.02 2.12
C ALA A 150 -7.73 2.71 2.74
N PRO A 151 -7.57 2.79 4.07
CA PRO A 151 -6.40 3.43 4.67
C PRO A 151 -5.14 2.57 4.66
N THR A 152 -5.22 1.25 4.44
CA THR A 152 -4.09 0.31 4.58
C THR A 152 -2.86 0.72 3.75
N PRO A 153 -2.99 1.07 2.45
CA PRO A 153 -1.84 1.49 1.66
C PRO A 153 -1.14 2.71 2.24
N VAL A 154 -1.90 3.70 2.73
CA VAL A 154 -1.37 4.94 3.32
C VAL A 154 -0.66 4.68 4.64
N LEU A 155 -1.28 3.91 5.53
CA LEU A 155 -0.73 3.64 6.86
C LEU A 155 0.57 2.85 6.76
N THR A 156 0.59 1.80 5.93
CA THR A 156 1.77 0.95 5.76
C THR A 156 2.92 1.69 5.08
N THR A 157 2.63 2.64 4.18
CA THR A 157 3.70 3.47 3.61
C THR A 157 4.22 4.53 4.56
N ILE A 158 3.38 5.12 5.42
CA ILE A 158 3.84 6.00 6.50
C ILE A 158 4.75 5.20 7.45
N GLU A 159 4.39 3.98 7.79
CA GLU A 159 5.16 3.14 8.71
C GLU A 159 6.53 2.74 8.13
N HIS A 160 6.56 2.18 6.93
CA HIS A 160 7.77 1.57 6.37
C HIS A 160 8.63 2.53 5.54
N PHE A 161 8.05 3.63 5.02
CA PHE A 161 8.72 4.54 4.08
C PHE A 161 8.72 5.98 4.58
N GLN A 162 8.99 6.16 5.88
CA GLN A 162 9.02 7.49 6.52
C GLN A 162 9.93 8.49 5.80
N ALA A 163 11.07 8.04 5.27
CA ALA A 163 12.00 8.90 4.54
C ALA A 163 11.35 9.54 3.30
N ASP A 164 10.53 8.78 2.55
CA ASP A 164 9.78 9.31 1.41
C ASP A 164 8.77 10.38 1.84
N TYR A 165 8.11 10.21 3.00
CA TYR A 165 7.19 11.21 3.54
C TYR A 165 7.92 12.46 4.06
N MET A 166 9.05 12.29 4.76
CA MET A 166 9.84 13.42 5.27
C MET A 166 10.38 14.29 4.14
N ALA A 167 10.73 13.69 2.99
CA ALA A 167 11.16 14.41 1.79
C ALA A 167 10.07 15.29 1.16
N LYS A 168 8.80 15.11 1.56
CA LYS A 168 7.63 15.87 1.06
C LYS A 168 7.20 17.00 1.99
N LEU A 169 7.82 17.13 3.16
CA LEU A 169 7.46 18.14 4.15
C LEU A 169 8.13 19.49 3.85
N VAL A 170 7.46 20.57 4.29
CA VAL A 170 7.98 21.95 4.30
C VAL A 170 8.51 22.33 5.68
#